data_AF-A0A9E2R2B5-F1
#
_entry.id   AF-A0A9E2R2B5-F1
#
_cell.length_a   1.000
_cell.length_b   1.000
_cell.length_c   1.000
_cell.angle_alpha   90.00
_cell.angle_beta   90.00
_cell.angle_gamma   90.00
#
_symmetry.space_group_name_H-M   'P 1'
#
loop_
_entity.id
_entity.type
_entity.pdbx_description
1 polymer ?
#
loop_
_entity_poly.entity_id
_entity_poly.type
_entity_poly.pdbx_seq_one_letter_code
_entity_poly.pdbx_strand_id
1 'polypeptide(L)'
;MDTEVKSDSAIQAGPAGDPAPLLVSGMRLDFAGARHECLPLMERLTEMKQFEDLLHTFDGVLSGLAQDQQRQSITPTGVDETRELVRVLEAFERLPPLRARPKTLLEIAGFPRLESVSSNVLAFFLDPSEEHGLGDLALRSLLDAAGEGVHAKGLSGATVDTGREQPTKDRKRLDIVVSADTFVLGIENKVDARVQNPFQEYWDHLRSVAEPGRETVGVLLHLHDLRAAEDIGHFKAVPYAEFFKALRQNLGQSVSGAASRHLVYLLDFIATLENLNLGTRMDPQLLKF
;
A
#
# COMPACT_ATOMS: atom_id res chain seq x y z
N MET A 1 26.23 16.25 -60.76
CA MET A 1 27.36 15.77 -61.56
C MET A 1 28.32 16.92 -61.71
N ASP A 2 29.59 16.59 -61.51
CA ASP A 2 30.79 17.34 -61.84
C ASP A 2 31.18 18.48 -60.89
N THR A 3 32.02 18.19 -59.86
CA THR A 3 33.50 17.94 -59.86
C THR A 3 34.23 19.27 -59.61
N GLU A 4 35.35 19.42 -58.88
CA GLU A 4 36.30 18.59 -58.12
C GLU A 4 37.29 19.62 -57.49
N VAL A 5 37.75 19.48 -56.23
CA VAL A 5 39.13 19.04 -55.81
C VAL A 5 40.20 20.15 -55.95
N LYS A 6 41.12 20.49 -55.01
CA LYS A 6 42.03 19.66 -54.17
C LYS A 6 42.85 20.56 -53.20
N SER A 7 43.25 19.99 -52.05
CA SER A 7 44.58 20.05 -51.34
C SER A 7 45.18 21.40 -50.89
N ASP A 8 45.98 21.53 -49.82
CA ASP A 8 46.66 20.56 -48.95
C ASP A 8 47.15 21.20 -47.62
N SER A 9 47.32 20.33 -46.61
CA SER A 9 48.24 20.31 -45.45
C SER A 9 48.74 21.61 -44.76
N ALA A 10 48.63 21.67 -43.42
CA ALA A 10 49.76 21.44 -42.51
C ALA A 10 49.36 21.58 -41.02
N ILE A 11 49.90 20.66 -40.22
CA ILE A 11 49.74 20.50 -38.77
C ILE A 11 50.74 21.42 -38.04
N GLN A 12 50.32 22.17 -37.02
CA GLN A 12 51.22 22.45 -35.89
C GLN A 12 50.47 22.82 -34.59
N ALA A 13 50.98 22.27 -33.50
CA ALA A 13 50.41 22.19 -32.17
C ALA A 13 50.45 23.51 -31.39
N GLY A 14 49.36 23.83 -30.67
CA GLY A 14 49.31 24.83 -29.61
C GLY A 14 49.49 24.20 -28.23
N PRO A 15 50.09 24.89 -27.25
CA PRO A 15 50.54 24.30 -26.00
C PRO A 15 49.42 24.12 -24.95
N ALA A 16 49.76 23.26 -23.99
CA ALA A 16 48.95 22.67 -22.93
C ALA A 16 48.18 23.67 -22.05
N GLY A 17 47.00 23.22 -21.63
CA GLY A 17 46.02 23.99 -20.88
C GLY A 17 46.21 24.02 -19.36
N ASP A 18 45.31 24.78 -18.75
CA ASP A 18 44.95 24.73 -17.34
C ASP A 18 43.41 24.76 -17.22
N PRO A 19 42.85 24.16 -16.15
CA PRO A 19 41.47 23.66 -16.15
C PRO A 19 40.43 24.75 -15.86
N ALA A 20 39.27 24.63 -16.52
CA ALA A 20 38.13 25.52 -16.35
C ALA A 20 37.41 25.31 -15.00
N PRO A 21 37.04 26.38 -14.27
CA PRO A 21 35.94 26.34 -13.32
C PRO A 21 34.62 26.60 -14.03
N LEU A 22 33.68 25.65 -13.92
CA LEU A 22 32.28 25.82 -14.30
C LEU A 22 31.62 26.84 -13.37
N LEU A 23 31.40 28.05 -13.87
CA LEU A 23 30.65 29.11 -13.20
C LEU A 23 29.24 29.16 -13.83
N VAL A 24 28.24 28.66 -13.11
CA VAL A 24 26.83 29.00 -13.36
C VAL A 24 26.45 30.07 -12.34
N SER A 25 26.37 31.31 -12.80
CA SER A 25 25.85 32.45 -12.05
C SER A 25 24.39 32.68 -12.41
N GLY A 26 23.50 32.83 -11.41
CA GLY A 26 22.30 33.63 -11.63
C GLY A 26 20.99 33.28 -10.93
N MET A 27 20.97 32.60 -9.78
CA MET A 27 19.81 32.71 -8.87
C MET A 27 20.31 32.98 -7.45
N ARG A 28 20.11 34.22 -6.99
CA ARG A 28 20.11 34.54 -5.55
C ARG A 28 18.90 33.84 -4.95
N LEU A 29 19.13 32.72 -4.25
CA LEU A 29 18.15 32.16 -3.33
C LEU A 29 18.29 32.90 -2.00
N ASP A 30 17.27 33.69 -1.67
CA ASP A 30 17.11 34.30 -0.35
C ASP A 30 16.82 33.17 0.66
N PHE A 31 17.81 32.83 1.50
CA PHE A 31 17.72 31.75 2.51
C PHE A 31 16.93 32.13 3.77
N ALA A 32 15.96 33.06 3.65
CA ALA A 32 15.12 33.47 4.76
C ALA A 32 13.87 32.57 4.95
N GLY A 33 13.44 31.84 3.92
CA GLY A 33 12.20 31.04 3.96
C GLY A 33 12.34 29.53 4.19
N ALA A 34 13.55 28.95 4.03
CA ALA A 34 13.73 27.49 3.97
C ALA A 34 13.98 26.80 5.33
N ARG A 35 13.75 27.46 6.47
CA ARG A 35 14.03 26.88 7.80
C ARG A 35 12.90 26.02 8.37
N HIS A 36 11.74 25.94 7.72
CA HIS A 36 10.59 25.20 8.24
C HIS A 36 10.18 23.94 7.48
N GLU A 37 10.85 23.61 6.36
CA GLU A 37 10.53 22.40 5.58
C GLU A 37 11.63 21.32 5.57
N CYS A 38 12.80 21.57 6.16
CA CYS A 38 13.89 20.58 6.25
C CYS A 38 13.89 19.73 7.55
N LEU A 39 13.11 20.13 8.57
CA LEU A 39 13.01 19.38 9.83
C LEU A 39 12.54 17.92 9.65
N PRO A 40 11.51 17.61 8.84
CA PRO A 40 11.02 16.24 8.71
C PRO A 40 11.97 15.30 7.95
N LEU A 41 12.95 15.85 7.24
CA LEU A 41 13.93 15.10 6.44
C LEU A 41 15.20 14.85 7.24
N MET A 42 15.64 15.83 8.03
CA MET A 42 16.73 15.67 9.00
C MET A 42 16.34 14.77 10.17
N GLU A 43 15.08 14.83 10.64
CA GLU A 43 14.55 13.87 11.61
C GLU A 43 14.56 12.44 11.03
N ARG A 44 14.08 12.24 9.79
CA ARG A 44 14.13 10.92 9.13
C ARG A 44 15.54 10.37 8.94
N LEU A 45 16.50 11.23 8.59
CA LEU A 45 17.91 10.84 8.45
C LEU A 45 18.56 10.51 9.79
N THR A 46 18.16 11.22 10.85
CA THR A 46 18.61 10.92 12.22
C THR A 46 17.97 9.63 12.74
N GLU A 47 16.69 9.39 12.43
CA GLU A 47 15.95 8.16 12.74
C GLU A 47 16.55 6.94 12.03
N MET A 48 16.90 7.06 10.74
CA MET A 48 17.60 6.00 10.01
C MET A 48 18.95 5.66 10.63
N LYS A 49 19.72 6.69 11.03
CA LYS A 49 21.03 6.48 11.65
C LYS A 49 20.93 5.85 13.04
N GLN A 50 19.95 6.28 13.85
CA GLN A 50 19.66 5.67 15.15
C GLN A 50 19.21 4.21 15.02
N PHE A 51 18.46 3.89 13.96
CA PHE A 51 18.03 2.54 13.67
C PHE A 51 19.20 1.65 13.18
N GLU A 52 20.08 2.17 12.33
CA GLU A 52 21.32 1.48 11.93
C GLU A 52 22.24 1.24 13.13
N ASP A 53 22.43 2.23 14.00
CA ASP A 53 23.23 2.08 15.22
C ASP A 53 22.62 1.03 16.18
N LEU A 54 21.29 0.95 16.26
CA LEU A 54 20.58 -0.06 17.03
C LEU A 54 20.77 -1.47 16.43
N LEU A 55 20.66 -1.60 15.11
CA LEU A 55 20.88 -2.86 14.40
C LEU A 55 22.33 -3.33 14.54
N HIS A 56 23.32 -2.43 14.46
CA HIS A 56 24.71 -2.76 14.69
C HIS A 56 24.99 -3.19 16.14
N THR A 57 24.31 -2.58 17.10
CA THR A 57 24.38 -3.00 18.51
C THR A 57 23.79 -4.40 18.68
N PHE A 58 22.67 -4.68 18.01
CA PHE A 58 22.01 -5.98 18.04
C PHE A 58 22.83 -7.08 17.37
N ASP A 59 23.41 -6.78 16.19
CA ASP A 59 24.26 -7.69 15.43
C ASP A 59 25.57 -8.00 16.17
N GLY A 60 26.11 -7.03 16.91
CA GLY A 60 27.24 -7.22 17.82
C GLY A 60 26.91 -8.14 19.00
N VAL A 61 25.69 -8.05 19.53
CA VAL A 61 25.20 -8.97 20.58
C VAL A 61 25.04 -10.37 20.02
N LEU A 62 24.35 -10.54 18.89
CA LEU A 62 24.16 -11.84 18.23
C LEU A 62 25.48 -12.50 17.81
N SER A 63 26.44 -11.70 17.32
CA SER A 63 27.79 -12.17 16.99
C SER A 63 28.59 -12.63 18.22
N GLY A 64 28.39 -12.00 19.37
CA GLY A 64 28.97 -12.43 20.65
C GLY A 64 28.40 -13.78 21.11
N LEU A 65 27.09 -13.98 20.96
CA LEU A 65 26.40 -15.24 21.28
C LEU A 65 26.87 -16.41 20.41
N ALA A 66 27.20 -16.15 19.15
CA ALA A 66 27.74 -17.17 18.24
C ALA A 66 29.18 -17.60 18.58
N GLN A 67 29.98 -16.72 19.21
CA GLN A 67 31.38 -17.00 19.55
C GLN A 67 31.53 -17.74 20.89
N ASP A 68 30.61 -17.56 21.84
CA ASP A 68 30.67 -18.24 23.16
C ASP A 68 30.35 -19.74 23.09
N GLN A 69 29.73 -20.25 22.01
CA GLN A 69 29.50 -21.69 21.85
C GLN A 69 30.77 -22.53 21.61
N GLN A 70 31.92 -21.92 21.28
CA GLN A 70 33.18 -22.64 21.03
C GLN A 70 34.11 -22.79 22.24
N ARG A 71 33.73 -22.32 23.44
CA ARG A 71 34.58 -22.38 24.64
C ARG A 71 33.88 -23.04 25.82
N GLN A 72 33.68 -24.36 25.75
CA GLN A 72 33.24 -25.12 26.92
C GLN A 72 34.38 -25.28 27.94
N SER A 73 34.27 -24.64 29.10
CA SER A 73 34.47 -25.31 30.40
C SER A 73 34.00 -24.47 31.61
N ILE A 74 33.03 -25.05 32.31
CA ILE A 74 32.62 -24.88 33.72
C ILE A 74 31.77 -23.63 34.06
N THR A 75 30.63 -23.92 34.70
CA THR A 75 29.41 -23.10 34.93
C THR A 75 29.59 -21.86 35.83
N PRO A 76 28.75 -20.82 35.62
CA PRO A 76 27.52 -20.70 36.43
C PRO A 76 26.30 -20.41 35.55
N THR A 77 25.65 -21.48 35.08
CA THR A 77 24.56 -21.54 34.10
C THR A 77 23.20 -20.95 34.52
N GLY A 78 23.15 -20.13 35.57
CA GLY A 78 21.91 -19.44 35.98
C GLY A 78 22.03 -17.92 35.98
N VAL A 79 23.20 -17.40 36.35
CA VAL A 79 23.38 -15.95 36.55
C VAL A 79 23.65 -15.25 35.21
N ASP A 80 24.35 -15.91 34.29
CA ASP A 80 24.70 -15.32 32.99
C ASP A 80 23.49 -15.26 32.05
N GLU A 81 22.71 -16.35 31.97
CA GLU A 81 21.42 -16.38 31.25
C GLU A 81 20.43 -15.35 31.82
N THR A 82 20.37 -15.22 33.15
CA THR A 82 19.52 -14.19 33.79
C THR A 82 20.01 -12.78 33.47
N ARG A 83 21.32 -12.57 33.41
CA ARG A 83 21.92 -11.27 33.08
C ARG A 83 21.70 -10.90 31.62
N GLU A 84 21.75 -11.89 30.74
CA GLU A 84 21.45 -11.74 29.32
C GLU A 84 19.97 -11.41 29.10
N LEU A 85 19.07 -12.13 29.78
CA LEU A 85 17.64 -11.83 29.75
C LEU A 85 17.36 -10.41 30.26
N VAL A 86 18.00 -9.99 31.36
CA VAL A 86 17.88 -8.62 31.88
C VAL A 86 18.38 -7.60 30.86
N ARG A 87 19.49 -7.85 30.16
CA ARG A 87 19.97 -6.94 29.10
C ARG A 87 19.00 -6.84 27.93
N VAL A 88 18.37 -7.94 27.53
CA VAL A 88 17.34 -7.95 26.47
C VAL A 88 16.12 -7.16 26.92
N LEU A 89 15.67 -7.33 28.17
CA LEU A 89 14.56 -6.56 28.73
C LEU A 89 14.89 -5.06 28.83
N GLU A 90 16.08 -4.70 29.30
CA GLU A 90 16.56 -3.31 29.34
C GLU A 90 16.70 -2.70 27.93
N ALA A 91 17.09 -3.49 26.93
CA ALA A 91 17.10 -3.05 25.53
C ALA A 91 15.69 -2.86 24.98
N PHE A 92 14.75 -3.75 25.33
CA PHE A 92 13.34 -3.64 24.97
C PHE A 92 12.69 -2.39 25.58
N GLU A 93 12.98 -2.07 26.85
CA GLU A 93 12.50 -0.85 27.52
C GLU A 93 13.03 0.44 26.89
N ARG A 94 14.16 0.36 26.17
CA ARG A 94 14.77 1.49 25.44
C ARG A 94 14.23 1.66 24.02
N LEU A 95 13.43 0.73 23.52
CA LEU A 95 12.79 0.90 22.23
C LEU A 95 11.87 2.13 22.27
N PRO A 96 11.86 2.97 21.22
CA PRO A 96 10.90 4.06 21.16
C PRO A 96 9.50 3.45 21.28
N PRO A 97 8.62 4.01 22.14
CA PRO A 97 7.25 3.53 22.22
C PRO A 97 6.66 3.56 20.82
N LEU A 98 6.01 2.47 20.41
CA LEU A 98 5.26 2.43 19.15
C LEU A 98 4.42 3.70 19.11
N ARG A 99 4.73 4.61 18.16
CA ARG A 99 4.04 5.89 18.08
C ARG A 99 2.54 5.59 18.03
N ALA A 100 1.80 6.09 19.02
CA ALA A 100 0.37 5.87 19.09
C ALA A 100 -0.25 6.53 17.85
N ARG A 101 -0.62 5.69 16.87
CA ARG A 101 -1.36 6.15 15.70
C ARG A 101 -2.70 6.71 16.15
N PRO A 102 -3.18 7.81 15.56
CA PRO A 102 -4.50 8.32 15.89
C PRO A 102 -5.53 7.23 15.59
N LYS A 103 -6.48 7.04 16.51
CA LYS A 103 -7.58 6.10 16.30
C LYS A 103 -8.51 6.66 15.23
N THR A 104 -8.88 5.80 14.30
CA THR A 104 -9.88 6.06 13.25
C THR A 104 -11.30 5.97 13.81
N LEU A 105 -12.28 6.45 13.05
CA LEU A 105 -13.68 6.42 13.47
C LEU A 105 -14.16 4.99 13.73
N LEU A 106 -13.82 4.04 12.86
CA LEU A 106 -14.24 2.64 13.02
C LEU A 106 -13.54 1.94 14.20
N GLU A 107 -12.29 2.30 14.49
CA GLU A 107 -11.60 1.84 15.70
C GLU A 107 -12.24 2.41 16.97
N ILE A 108 -12.66 3.68 16.95
CA ILE A 108 -13.36 4.33 18.07
C ILE A 108 -14.74 3.70 18.27
N ALA A 109 -15.46 3.44 17.18
CA ALA A 109 -16.79 2.83 17.20
C ALA A 109 -16.77 1.33 17.58
N GLY A 110 -15.59 0.69 17.60
CA GLY A 110 -15.44 -0.72 17.97
C GLY A 110 -15.74 -1.72 16.84
N PHE A 111 -15.78 -1.26 15.58
CA PHE A 111 -16.10 -2.08 14.42
C PHE A 111 -14.99 -2.18 13.34
N PRO A 112 -13.69 -2.14 13.67
CA PRO A 112 -12.65 -2.06 12.64
C PRO A 112 -12.58 -3.34 11.78
N ARG A 113 -12.95 -4.50 12.32
CA ARG A 113 -12.87 -5.80 11.64
C ARG A 113 -14.18 -6.30 11.03
N LEU A 114 -15.28 -5.56 11.16
CA LEU A 114 -16.58 -6.01 10.65
C LEU A 114 -16.64 -5.85 9.12
N GLU A 115 -16.65 -6.98 8.42
CA GLU A 115 -16.74 -7.04 6.95
C GLU A 115 -17.99 -6.32 6.44
N SER A 116 -19.14 -6.51 7.09
CA SER A 116 -20.40 -5.85 6.71
C SER A 116 -20.35 -4.32 6.85
N VAL A 117 -19.60 -3.79 7.82
CA VAL A 117 -19.37 -2.35 8.01
C VAL A 117 -18.40 -1.84 6.95
N SER A 118 -17.32 -2.58 6.68
CA SER A 118 -16.38 -2.24 5.61
C SER A 118 -17.07 -2.24 4.24
N SER A 119 -17.97 -3.19 3.98
CA SER A 119 -18.75 -3.26 2.75
C SER A 119 -19.77 -2.11 2.64
N ASN A 120 -20.29 -1.56 3.75
CA ASN A 120 -21.08 -0.31 3.70
C ASN A 120 -20.23 0.84 3.16
N VAL A 121 -19.06 1.03 3.75
CA VAL A 121 -18.15 2.13 3.40
C VAL A 121 -17.68 1.99 1.95
N LEU A 122 -17.30 0.79 1.53
CA LEU A 122 -16.91 0.51 0.15
C LEU A 122 -18.04 0.79 -0.83
N ALA A 123 -19.25 0.27 -0.59
CA ALA A 123 -20.38 0.49 -1.49
C ALA A 123 -20.67 1.99 -1.70
N PHE A 124 -20.62 2.77 -0.62
CA PHE A 124 -20.78 4.22 -0.69
C PHE A 124 -19.73 4.88 -1.60
N PHE A 125 -18.46 4.51 -1.50
CA PHE A 125 -17.40 5.12 -2.33
C PHE A 125 -17.28 4.55 -3.75
N LEU A 126 -17.81 3.34 -3.98
CA LEU A 126 -17.78 2.68 -5.29
C LEU A 126 -18.89 3.18 -6.22
N ASP A 127 -19.92 3.85 -5.69
CA ASP A 127 -21.01 4.42 -6.48
C ASP A 127 -20.70 5.87 -6.88
N PRO A 128 -20.39 6.16 -8.16
CA PRO A 128 -20.08 7.52 -8.61
C PRO A 128 -21.22 8.53 -8.43
N SER A 129 -22.45 8.07 -8.24
CA SER A 129 -23.65 8.91 -8.08
C SER A 129 -23.94 9.30 -6.63
N GLU A 130 -23.23 8.71 -5.66
CA GLU A 130 -23.37 9.01 -4.23
C GLU A 130 -22.86 10.40 -3.86
N GLU A 131 -23.26 10.89 -2.68
CA GLU A 131 -22.95 12.26 -2.25
C GLU A 131 -21.47 12.52 -1.91
N HIS A 132 -20.59 11.52 -2.06
CA HIS A 132 -19.17 11.68 -1.74
C HIS A 132 -18.41 12.65 -2.65
N GLY A 133 -18.88 12.81 -3.91
CA GLY A 133 -18.32 13.77 -4.86
C GLY A 133 -16.91 13.43 -5.34
N LEU A 134 -16.52 12.16 -5.29
CA LEU A 134 -15.22 11.66 -5.80
C LEU A 134 -15.36 10.99 -7.17
N GLY A 135 -16.55 11.05 -7.78
CA GLY A 135 -16.85 10.39 -9.05
C GLY A 135 -16.53 8.90 -9.01
N ASP A 136 -15.96 8.38 -10.08
CA ASP A 136 -15.60 6.97 -10.21
C ASP A 136 -14.25 6.59 -9.59
N LEU A 137 -13.62 7.49 -8.81
CA LEU A 137 -12.25 7.33 -8.33
C LEU A 137 -12.00 5.97 -7.67
N ALA A 138 -12.82 5.56 -6.71
CA ALA A 138 -12.61 4.31 -6.00
C ALA A 138 -12.89 3.10 -6.90
N LEU A 139 -13.97 3.14 -7.70
CA LEU A 139 -14.35 2.07 -8.61
C LEU A 139 -13.27 1.83 -9.68
N ARG A 140 -12.83 2.90 -10.35
CA ARG A 140 -11.72 2.87 -11.31
C ARG A 140 -10.46 2.32 -10.66
N SER A 141 -10.12 2.77 -9.47
CA SER A 141 -8.90 2.31 -8.78
C SER A 141 -8.95 0.84 -8.38
N LEU A 142 -10.14 0.32 -8.04
CA LEU A 142 -10.34 -1.10 -7.78
C LEU A 142 -10.19 -1.93 -9.07
N LEU A 143 -10.78 -1.47 -10.17
CA LEU A 143 -10.62 -2.12 -11.49
C LEU A 143 -9.15 -2.12 -11.93
N ASP A 144 -8.44 -1.00 -11.76
CA ASP A 144 -7.01 -0.92 -12.07
C ASP A 144 -6.20 -1.93 -11.23
N ALA A 145 -6.47 -2.01 -9.92
CA ALA A 145 -5.82 -2.97 -9.03
C ALA A 145 -6.14 -4.44 -9.37
N ALA A 146 -7.31 -4.70 -9.94
CA ALA A 146 -7.70 -6.02 -10.45
C ALA A 146 -7.12 -6.33 -11.86
N GLY A 147 -6.35 -5.42 -12.46
CA GLY A 147 -5.90 -5.56 -13.85
C GLY A 147 -7.05 -5.51 -14.86
N GLU A 148 -8.13 -4.81 -14.51
CA GLU A 148 -9.38 -4.64 -15.26
C GLU A 148 -9.59 -3.18 -15.71
N GLY A 149 -8.51 -2.40 -15.79
CA GLY A 149 -8.54 -0.99 -16.17
C GLY A 149 -9.11 -0.71 -17.57
N VAL A 150 -9.31 -1.74 -18.40
CA VAL A 150 -10.04 -1.62 -19.68
C VAL A 150 -11.49 -1.18 -19.44
N HIS A 151 -12.12 -1.66 -18.36
CA HIS A 151 -13.50 -1.32 -17.99
C HIS A 151 -13.63 0.09 -17.42
N ALA A 152 -12.56 0.64 -16.83
CA ALA A 152 -12.55 2.00 -16.31
C ALA A 152 -12.83 3.05 -17.40
N LYS A 153 -12.45 2.77 -18.66
CA LYS A 153 -12.77 3.65 -19.80
C LYS A 153 -14.27 3.75 -20.06
N GLY A 154 -15.03 2.71 -19.70
CA GLY A 154 -16.48 2.65 -19.86
C GLY A 154 -17.26 3.37 -18.76
N LEU A 155 -16.61 3.92 -17.73
CA LEU A 155 -17.30 4.58 -16.60
C LEU A 155 -17.70 6.03 -16.89
N SER A 156 -17.01 6.69 -17.83
CA SER A 156 -17.29 8.09 -18.16
C SER A 156 -18.70 8.26 -18.73
N GLY A 157 -19.61 8.77 -17.91
CA GLY A 157 -21.01 9.00 -18.28
C GLY A 157 -21.89 7.75 -18.25
N ALA A 158 -21.39 6.64 -17.72
CA ALA A 158 -22.18 5.43 -17.53
C ALA A 158 -23.12 5.53 -16.32
N THR A 159 -24.23 4.81 -16.40
CA THR A 159 -25.05 4.57 -15.20
C THR A 159 -24.39 3.47 -14.38
N VAL A 160 -24.21 3.72 -13.09
CA VAL A 160 -23.66 2.76 -12.14
C VAL A 160 -24.64 2.62 -10.98
N ASP A 161 -25.01 1.37 -10.67
CA ASP A 161 -25.86 1.02 -9.53
C ASP A 161 -25.09 0.07 -8.61
N THR A 162 -25.05 0.37 -7.31
CA THR A 162 -24.30 -0.42 -6.33
C THR A 162 -25.24 -1.05 -5.30
N GLY A 163 -25.37 -2.38 -5.36
CA GLY A 163 -26.12 -3.18 -4.41
C GLY A 163 -25.22 -3.86 -3.38
N ARG A 164 -25.78 -4.15 -2.20
CA ARG A 164 -25.11 -4.93 -1.16
C ARG A 164 -25.88 -6.18 -0.79
N GLU A 165 -25.15 -7.17 -0.27
CA GLU A 165 -25.69 -8.42 0.26
C GLU A 165 -26.67 -9.09 -0.72
N GLN A 166 -26.35 -9.08 -2.02
CA GLN A 166 -27.26 -9.59 -3.03
C GLN A 166 -27.42 -11.11 -2.87
N PRO A 167 -28.65 -11.62 -2.66
CA PRO A 167 -28.85 -13.04 -2.44
C PRO A 167 -28.62 -13.83 -3.73
N THR A 168 -27.91 -14.94 -3.61
CA THR A 168 -27.75 -15.94 -4.65
C THR A 168 -28.85 -17.02 -4.53
N LYS A 169 -28.88 -17.95 -5.48
CA LYS A 169 -29.88 -19.04 -5.51
C LYS A 169 -29.86 -19.89 -4.24
N ASP A 170 -28.69 -20.10 -3.63
CA ASP A 170 -28.54 -20.93 -2.43
C ASP A 170 -28.60 -20.13 -1.11
N ARG A 171 -29.21 -18.93 -1.13
CA ARG A 171 -29.35 -18.02 0.04
C ARG A 171 -28.02 -17.54 0.64
N LYS A 172 -26.91 -17.72 -0.08
CA LYS A 172 -25.66 -17.02 0.18
C LYS A 172 -25.76 -15.61 -0.38
N ARG A 173 -24.82 -14.74 -0.02
CA ARG A 173 -24.89 -13.31 -0.36
C ARG A 173 -23.52 -12.85 -0.80
N LEU A 174 -23.49 -12.14 -1.92
CA LEU A 174 -22.30 -11.45 -2.40
C LEU A 174 -22.25 -10.08 -1.72
N ASP A 175 -21.09 -9.70 -1.18
CA ASP A 175 -21.00 -8.53 -0.30
C ASP A 175 -21.40 -7.23 -1.01
N ILE A 176 -20.90 -7.02 -2.23
CA ILE A 176 -21.18 -5.85 -3.06
C ILE A 176 -21.30 -6.28 -4.53
N VAL A 177 -22.31 -5.76 -5.23
CA VAL A 177 -22.45 -5.89 -6.69
C VAL A 177 -22.59 -4.51 -7.29
N VAL A 178 -21.71 -4.18 -8.24
CA VAL A 178 -21.74 -2.95 -9.01
C VAL A 178 -22.19 -3.28 -10.43
N SER A 179 -23.30 -2.68 -10.87
CA SER A 179 -23.83 -2.83 -12.21
C SER A 179 -23.58 -1.55 -13.00
N ALA A 180 -22.69 -1.63 -13.99
CA ALA A 180 -22.43 -0.56 -14.95
C ALA A 180 -22.94 -0.93 -16.36
N ASP A 181 -23.08 0.03 -17.27
CA ASP A 181 -23.63 -0.22 -18.61
C ASP A 181 -22.89 -1.32 -19.40
N THR A 182 -21.57 -1.45 -19.22
CA THR A 182 -20.73 -2.40 -19.99
C THR A 182 -20.27 -3.62 -19.18
N PHE A 183 -20.42 -3.62 -17.85
CA PHE A 183 -19.98 -4.73 -17.01
C PHE A 183 -20.80 -4.87 -15.72
N VAL A 184 -20.73 -6.04 -15.11
CA VAL A 184 -21.12 -6.30 -13.72
C VAL A 184 -19.88 -6.71 -12.95
N LEU A 185 -19.63 -6.03 -11.84
CA LEU A 185 -18.56 -6.33 -10.90
C LEU A 185 -19.16 -6.89 -9.60
N GLY A 186 -18.79 -8.12 -9.25
CA GLY A 186 -19.03 -8.67 -7.92
C GLY A 186 -17.79 -8.56 -7.05
N ILE A 187 -17.97 -8.11 -5.81
CA ILE A 187 -16.90 -7.99 -4.82
C ILE A 187 -17.26 -8.83 -3.59
N GLU A 188 -16.39 -9.76 -3.26
CA GLU A 188 -16.36 -10.42 -1.96
C GLU A 188 -15.29 -9.73 -1.10
N ASN A 189 -15.66 -9.24 0.08
CA ASN A 189 -14.80 -8.44 0.95
C ASN A 189 -14.36 -9.24 2.18
N LYS A 190 -13.06 -9.48 2.32
CA LYS A 190 -12.45 -10.22 3.42
C LYS A 190 -11.48 -9.37 4.22
N VAL A 191 -11.88 -9.02 5.44
CA VAL A 191 -11.04 -8.27 6.38
C VAL A 191 -10.35 -9.23 7.35
N ASP A 192 -11.08 -10.22 7.88
CA ASP A 192 -10.57 -11.14 8.92
C ASP A 192 -11.07 -12.58 8.73
N ALA A 193 -12.17 -12.77 7.99
CA ALA A 193 -12.74 -14.09 7.80
C ALA A 193 -11.90 -14.95 6.84
N ARG A 194 -11.96 -16.27 7.06
CA ARG A 194 -11.42 -17.25 6.12
C ARG A 194 -12.19 -17.21 4.81
N VAL A 195 -11.48 -17.42 3.71
CA VAL A 195 -12.10 -17.60 2.40
C VAL A 195 -12.75 -18.98 2.34
N GLN A 196 -14.07 -19.01 2.50
CA GLN A 196 -14.91 -20.22 2.45
C GLN A 196 -16.23 -19.89 1.75
N ASN A 197 -16.10 -19.41 0.52
CA ASN A 197 -17.19 -18.85 -0.26
C ASN A 197 -17.49 -19.71 -1.49
N PRO A 198 -18.76 -19.81 -1.92
CA PRO A 198 -19.14 -20.54 -3.13
C PRO A 198 -18.84 -19.70 -4.39
N PHE A 199 -17.55 -19.49 -4.70
CA PHE A 199 -17.14 -18.59 -5.80
C PHE A 199 -17.73 -18.96 -7.16
N GLN A 200 -17.92 -20.25 -7.44
CA GLN A 200 -18.56 -20.69 -8.68
C GLN A 200 -20.04 -20.24 -8.75
N GLU A 201 -20.78 -20.36 -7.65
CA GLU A 201 -22.17 -19.91 -7.57
C GLU A 201 -22.25 -18.38 -7.71
N TYR A 202 -21.33 -17.68 -7.05
CA TYR A 202 -21.21 -16.22 -7.16
C TYR A 202 -20.95 -15.79 -8.60
N TRP A 203 -20.04 -16.48 -9.29
CA TRP A 203 -19.76 -16.23 -10.69
C TRP A 203 -20.98 -16.49 -11.58
N ASP A 204 -21.68 -17.60 -11.37
CA ASP A 204 -22.89 -17.94 -12.13
C ASP A 204 -24.01 -16.91 -11.90
N HIS A 205 -24.15 -16.42 -10.66
CA HIS A 205 -25.07 -15.34 -10.33
C HIS A 205 -24.70 -14.04 -11.06
N LEU A 206 -23.43 -13.62 -11.01
CA LEU A 206 -22.98 -12.40 -11.70
C LEU A 206 -23.20 -12.47 -13.21
N ARG A 207 -22.95 -13.63 -13.83
CA ARG A 207 -23.25 -13.84 -15.26
C ARG A 207 -24.73 -13.74 -15.57
N SER A 208 -25.60 -14.16 -14.67
CA SER A 208 -27.05 -14.00 -14.85
C SER A 208 -27.50 -12.55 -14.72
N VAL A 209 -26.87 -11.77 -13.83
CA VAL A 209 -27.15 -10.33 -13.64
C VAL A 209 -26.59 -9.48 -14.79
N ALA A 210 -25.47 -9.90 -15.39
CA ALA A 210 -24.85 -9.17 -16.49
C ALA A 210 -25.77 -9.07 -17.71
N GLU A 211 -26.59 -10.10 -17.98
CA GLU A 211 -27.34 -10.25 -19.23
C GLU A 211 -26.38 -10.30 -20.46
N PRO A 212 -26.84 -10.76 -21.65
CA PRO A 212 -25.98 -10.84 -22.82
C PRO A 212 -25.42 -9.48 -23.24
N GLY A 213 -24.09 -9.40 -23.40
CA GLY A 213 -23.40 -8.21 -23.92
C GLY A 213 -22.69 -7.34 -22.87
N ARG A 214 -22.83 -7.66 -21.58
CA ARG A 214 -22.01 -7.06 -20.51
C ARG A 214 -20.96 -8.04 -20.01
N GLU A 215 -19.78 -7.51 -19.71
CA GLU A 215 -18.70 -8.31 -19.16
C GLU A 215 -18.92 -8.60 -17.67
N THR A 216 -18.35 -9.70 -17.19
CA THR A 216 -18.47 -10.12 -15.79
C THR A 216 -17.11 -10.05 -15.13
N VAL A 217 -17.00 -9.32 -14.02
CA VAL A 217 -15.78 -9.16 -13.23
C VAL A 217 -16.06 -9.65 -11.81
N GLY A 218 -15.16 -10.47 -11.28
CA GLY A 218 -15.22 -10.95 -9.89
C GLY A 218 -13.96 -10.54 -9.16
N VAL A 219 -14.10 -9.90 -8.00
CA VAL A 219 -12.98 -9.47 -7.15
C VAL A 219 -13.15 -10.03 -5.75
N LEU A 220 -12.10 -10.70 -5.26
CA LEU A 220 -11.93 -11.01 -3.85
C LEU A 220 -11.00 -9.95 -3.26
N LEU A 221 -11.57 -8.98 -2.54
CA LEU A 221 -10.82 -7.93 -1.87
C LEU A 221 -10.41 -8.44 -0.48
N HIS A 222 -9.11 -8.54 -0.21
CA HIS A 222 -8.63 -9.18 1.01
C HIS A 222 -7.57 -8.35 1.76
N LEU A 223 -7.64 -8.34 3.09
CA LEU A 223 -6.68 -7.60 3.94
C LEU A 223 -5.41 -8.40 4.24
N HIS A 224 -5.59 -9.69 4.53
CA HIS A 224 -4.52 -10.61 4.90
C HIS A 224 -4.16 -11.53 3.74
N ASP A 225 -2.94 -12.07 3.75
CA ASP A 225 -2.47 -12.95 2.68
C ASP A 225 -3.37 -14.18 2.57
N LEU A 226 -3.80 -14.48 1.34
CA LEU A 226 -4.58 -15.68 1.05
C LEU A 226 -3.72 -16.91 1.29
N ARG A 227 -4.31 -18.00 1.77
CA ARG A 227 -3.60 -19.27 1.83
C ARG A 227 -3.48 -19.83 0.41
N ALA A 228 -2.30 -20.36 0.08
CA ALA A 228 -1.92 -20.82 -1.26
C ALA A 228 -2.82 -21.93 -1.90
N ALA A 229 -3.84 -22.41 -1.20
CA ALA A 229 -4.74 -23.49 -1.64
C ALA A 229 -6.22 -23.07 -1.76
N GLU A 230 -6.52 -21.77 -1.69
CA GLU A 230 -7.90 -21.28 -1.79
C GLU A 230 -8.31 -21.16 -3.28
N ASP A 231 -9.21 -22.04 -3.73
CA ASP A 231 -9.81 -21.96 -5.07
C ASP A 231 -10.85 -20.83 -5.10
N ILE A 232 -10.51 -19.76 -5.81
CA ILE A 232 -11.35 -18.58 -6.00
C ILE A 232 -12.01 -18.55 -7.38
N GLY A 233 -11.84 -19.62 -8.18
CA GLY A 233 -12.41 -19.75 -9.51
C GLY A 233 -12.04 -18.58 -10.43
N HIS A 234 -13.06 -17.89 -10.95
CA HIS A 234 -12.91 -16.75 -11.85
C HIS A 234 -12.67 -15.41 -11.13
N PHE A 235 -12.67 -15.40 -9.80
CA PHE A 235 -12.42 -14.17 -9.04
C PHE A 235 -10.95 -13.82 -9.06
N LYS A 236 -10.68 -12.51 -9.07
CA LYS A 236 -9.34 -11.95 -8.95
C LYS A 236 -9.07 -11.57 -7.50
N ALA A 237 -8.01 -12.13 -6.93
CA ALA A 237 -7.55 -11.73 -5.61
C ALA A 237 -6.90 -10.34 -5.68
N VAL A 238 -7.44 -9.38 -4.94
CA VAL A 238 -6.91 -8.03 -4.84
C VAL A 238 -6.61 -7.73 -3.37
N PRO A 239 -5.33 -7.56 -2.99
CA PRO A 239 -4.99 -7.09 -1.66
C PRO A 239 -5.47 -5.64 -1.49
N TYR A 240 -6.01 -5.30 -0.30
CA TYR A 240 -6.33 -3.90 0.03
C TYR A 240 -5.15 -2.95 -0.18
N ALA A 241 -3.93 -3.42 0.05
CA ALA A 241 -2.72 -2.63 -0.18
C ALA A 241 -2.55 -2.18 -1.65
N GLU A 242 -2.84 -3.05 -2.62
CA GLU A 242 -2.76 -2.70 -4.04
C GLU A 242 -3.93 -1.81 -4.46
N PHE A 243 -5.14 -2.06 -3.93
CA PHE A 243 -6.28 -1.16 -4.13
C PHE A 243 -5.98 0.27 -3.63
N PHE A 244 -5.48 0.42 -2.40
CA PHE A 244 -5.17 1.73 -1.83
C PHE A 244 -4.02 2.43 -2.55
N LYS A 245 -3.04 1.68 -3.05
CA LYS A 245 -1.97 2.21 -3.89
C LYS A 245 -2.52 2.78 -5.20
N ALA A 246 -3.39 2.04 -5.90
CA ALA A 246 -4.05 2.53 -7.11
C ALA A 246 -4.92 3.76 -6.81
N LEU A 247 -5.66 3.75 -5.70
CA LEU A 247 -6.51 4.86 -5.27
C LEU A 247 -5.70 6.14 -5.04
N ARG A 248 -4.57 6.06 -4.33
CA ARG A 248 -3.68 7.21 -4.10
C ARG A 248 -3.09 7.76 -5.39
N GLN A 249 -2.72 6.89 -6.33
CA GLN A 249 -2.19 7.28 -7.63
C GLN A 249 -3.24 8.03 -8.47
N ASN A 250 -4.47 7.51 -8.52
CA ASN A 250 -5.57 8.13 -9.26
C ASN A 250 -6.08 9.41 -8.58
N LEU A 251 -6.03 9.48 -7.25
CA LEU A 251 -6.36 10.69 -6.51
C LEU A 251 -5.40 11.83 -6.87
N GLY A 252 -4.08 11.57 -6.88
CA GLY A 252 -3.06 12.58 -7.20
C GLY A 252 -3.20 13.22 -8.59
N GLN A 253 -3.83 12.52 -9.53
CA GLN A 253 -4.13 13.03 -10.88
C GLN A 253 -5.39 13.91 -10.92
N SER A 254 -6.23 13.84 -9.90
CA SER A 254 -7.61 14.38 -9.90
C SER A 254 -7.82 15.53 -8.93
N VAL A 255 -6.82 15.94 -8.14
CA VAL A 255 -6.98 17.02 -7.14
C VAL A 255 -6.94 18.39 -7.80
N SER A 256 -8.11 19.03 -7.91
CA SER A 256 -8.25 20.47 -8.09
C SER A 256 -9.42 20.97 -7.23
N GLY A 257 -9.12 21.76 -6.19
CA GLY A 257 -10.13 22.33 -5.28
C GLY A 257 -10.11 21.77 -3.87
N ALA A 258 -10.82 22.45 -2.95
CA ALA A 258 -10.89 22.11 -1.54
C ALA A 258 -11.40 20.66 -1.31
N ALA A 259 -10.71 19.91 -0.46
CA ALA A 259 -11.05 18.52 -0.15
C ALA A 259 -12.49 18.41 0.41
N SER A 260 -13.31 17.52 -0.17
CA SER A 260 -14.63 17.21 0.38
C SER A 260 -14.48 16.51 1.74
N ARG A 261 -15.47 16.67 2.64
CA ARG A 261 -15.52 15.93 3.92
C ARG A 261 -15.42 14.41 3.72
N HIS A 262 -15.90 13.92 2.59
CA HIS A 262 -15.90 12.49 2.27
C HIS A 262 -14.51 11.98 1.88
N LEU A 263 -13.62 12.84 1.36
CA LEU A 263 -12.21 12.47 1.22
C LEU A 263 -11.57 12.17 2.58
N VAL A 264 -11.91 12.95 3.62
CA VAL A 264 -11.44 12.67 4.99
C VAL A 264 -11.95 11.32 5.47
N TYR A 265 -13.22 10.99 5.24
CA TYR A 265 -13.79 9.68 5.60
C TYR A 265 -13.13 8.52 4.84
N LEU A 266 -12.84 8.70 3.55
CA LEU A 266 -12.13 7.69 2.76
C LEU A 266 -10.71 7.45 3.30
N LEU A 267 -9.97 8.52 3.60
CA LEU A 267 -8.63 8.41 4.17
C LEU A 267 -8.64 7.78 5.57
N ASP A 268 -9.65 8.10 6.39
CA ASP A 268 -9.85 7.47 7.72
C ASP A 268 -10.19 5.97 7.60
N PHE A 269 -10.99 5.58 6.61
CA PHE A 269 -11.28 4.18 6.31
C PHE A 269 -10.03 3.42 5.84
N ILE A 270 -9.24 4.01 4.94
CA ILE A 270 -7.94 3.45 4.51
C ILE A 270 -7.04 3.24 5.72
N ALA A 271 -6.92 4.26 6.57
CA ALA A 271 -6.13 4.19 7.79
C ALA A 271 -6.63 3.08 8.73
N THR A 272 -7.95 2.84 8.82
CA THR A 272 -8.53 1.77 9.65
C THR A 272 -7.98 0.41 9.22
N LEU A 273 -8.02 0.12 7.92
CA LEU A 273 -7.60 -1.17 7.39
C LEU A 273 -6.08 -1.33 7.40
N GLU A 274 -5.32 -0.28 7.11
CA GLU A 274 -3.86 -0.28 7.27
C GLU A 274 -3.45 -0.49 8.73
N ASN A 275 -4.19 0.12 9.66
CA ASN A 275 -3.97 -0.07 11.08
C ASN A 275 -4.16 -1.53 11.50
N LEU A 276 -5.21 -2.19 11.02
CA LEU A 276 -5.45 -3.61 11.28
C LEU A 276 -4.35 -4.50 10.70
N ASN A 277 -3.90 -4.21 9.48
CA ASN A 277 -2.85 -4.99 8.83
C ASN A 277 -1.50 -4.87 9.56
N LEU A 278 -1.18 -3.69 10.08
CA LEU A 278 0.04 -3.49 10.89
C LEU A 278 -0.09 -4.12 12.28
N GLY A 279 -1.25 -4.05 12.93
CA GLY A 279 -1.47 -4.61 14.26
C GLY A 279 -1.45 -6.14 14.32
N THR A 280 -1.50 -6.80 13.16
CA THR A 280 -1.52 -8.27 13.01
C THR A 280 -0.21 -8.83 12.46
N ARG A 281 0.71 -7.99 12.01
CA ARG A 281 2.02 -8.39 11.47
C ARG A 281 3.12 -8.10 12.49
N MET A 282 3.70 -9.16 13.06
CA MET A 282 4.97 -9.11 13.78
C MET A 282 6.10 -9.17 12.75
N ASP A 283 7.12 -8.32 12.88
CA ASP A 283 8.25 -8.32 11.93
C ASP A 283 8.93 -9.70 11.91
N PRO A 284 8.95 -10.42 10.78
CA PRO A 284 9.60 -11.73 10.68
C PRO A 284 11.11 -11.68 10.93
N GLN A 285 11.74 -10.51 10.78
CA GLN A 285 13.16 -10.31 11.09
C GLN A 285 13.41 -10.29 12.60
N LEU A 286 12.41 -9.91 13.42
CA LEU A 286 12.45 -10.04 14.88
C LEU A 286 12.19 -11.47 15.38
N LEU A 287 11.83 -12.41 14.50
CA LEU A 287 11.56 -13.82 14.84
C LEU A 287 12.73 -14.76 14.52
N LYS A 288 13.82 -14.24 13.97
CA LYS A 288 15.04 -15.01 13.69
C LYS A 288 16.03 -14.77 14.83
N PHE A 289 15.84 -15.51 15.92
CA PHE A 289 16.84 -15.70 16.96
C PHE A 289 17.42 -17.12 16.84
#